data_AF-A0A4R9K7J4-F1
#
_entry.id   AF-A0A4R9K7J4-F1
#
_cell.length_a   1.000
_cell.length_b   1.000
_cell.length_c   1.000
_cell.angle_alpha   90.00
_cell.angle_beta   90.00
_cell.angle_gamma   90.00
#
_symmetry.space_group_name_H-M   'P 1'
#
loop_
_entity.id
_entity.type
_entity.pdbx_description
1 polymer ?
#
loop_
_entity_poly.entity_id
_entity_poly.type
_entity_poly.pdbx_seq_one_letter_code
_entity_poly.pdbx_strand_id
1 'polypeptide(L)'
;MGQNSKVQDYKGLNLLFLITDIGFILYWSITLLHVIPSEYLFKDYENPILQAWNWSFLPLDLFISFTGFYSLFLSKQGNIHWKQFTILSLALTFASGLQAISFWTISFDYNLSWWIPNLYLLIYPLYYIPKLIRA
;
A
#
# COMPACT_ATOMS: atom_id res chain seq x y z
N MET A 1 14.54 23.22 26.97
CA MET A 1 14.71 21.77 26.71
C MET A 1 14.16 21.46 25.32
N GLY A 2 14.92 21.76 24.27
CA GLY A 2 14.56 21.37 22.91
C GLY A 2 15.22 20.03 22.62
N GLN A 3 14.47 18.93 22.77
CA GLN A 3 14.95 17.65 22.27
C GLN A 3 15.02 17.75 20.74
N ASN A 4 16.24 17.86 20.24
CA ASN A 4 16.60 17.55 18.87
C ASN A 4 16.29 16.06 18.64
N SER A 5 15.02 15.71 18.44
CA SER A 5 14.66 14.42 17.87
C SER A 5 15.17 14.47 16.43
N LYS A 6 16.40 13.99 16.22
CA LYS A 6 16.84 13.61 14.88
C LYS A 6 15.76 12.65 14.37
N VAL A 7 14.86 13.14 13.52
CA VAL A 7 13.89 12.31 12.83
C VAL A 7 14.72 11.21 12.20
N GLN A 8 14.61 10.00 12.73
CA GLN A 8 15.42 8.88 12.28
C GLN A 8 15.00 8.66 10.85
N ASP A 9 15.86 9.07 9.91
CA ASP A 9 15.54 9.07 8.49
C ASP A 9 15.51 7.61 8.02
N TYR A 10 14.32 7.00 8.01
CA TYR A 10 14.10 5.67 7.47
C TYR A 10 14.14 5.77 5.94
N LYS A 11 15.29 6.09 5.35
CA LYS A 11 15.45 6.29 3.91
C LYS A 11 14.86 5.16 3.07
N GLY A 12 15.01 3.92 3.53
CA GLY A 12 14.39 2.75 2.89
C GLY A 12 12.87 2.74 2.97
N LEU A 13 12.28 3.17 4.10
CA LEU A 13 10.82 3.28 4.24
C LEU A 13 10.25 4.39 3.35
N ASN A 14 10.93 5.53 3.26
CA ASN A 14 10.51 6.63 2.39
C ASN A 14 10.47 6.18 0.92
N LEU A 15 11.49 5.42 0.48
CA LEU A 15 11.52 4.87 -0.85
C LEU A 15 10.39 3.86 -1.08
N LEU A 16 10.13 2.97 -0.11
CA LEU A 16 9.03 2.00 -0.21
C LEU A 16 7.67 2.69 -0.31
N PHE A 17 7.41 3.75 0.46
CA PHE A 17 6.19 4.54 0.34
C PHE A 17 6.07 5.16 -1.05
N LEU A 18 7.13 5.79 -1.57
CA LEU A 18 7.08 6.34 -2.93
C LEU A 18 6.80 5.26 -3.98
N ILE A 19 7.45 4.09 -3.91
CA ILE A 19 7.22 3.00 -4.86
C ILE A 19 5.78 2.47 -4.76
N THR A 20 5.31 2.17 -3.55
CA THR A 20 3.98 1.63 -3.32
C THR A 20 2.89 2.62 -3.69
N ASP A 21 2.96 3.84 -3.18
CA ASP A 21 1.91 4.85 -3.32
C ASP A 21 1.82 5.34 -4.76
N ILE A 22 2.96 5.60 -5.43
CA ILE A 22 2.95 5.92 -6.87
C ILE A 22 2.44 4.72 -7.68
N GLY A 23 2.83 3.50 -7.30
CA GLY A 23 2.33 2.27 -7.92
C GLY A 23 0.80 2.16 -7.88
N PHE A 24 0.19 2.42 -6.73
CA PHE A 24 -1.27 2.45 -6.59
C PHE A 24 -1.92 3.53 -7.45
N ILE A 25 -1.40 4.76 -7.41
CA ILE A 25 -1.94 5.85 -8.23
C ILE A 25 -1.85 5.52 -9.72
N LEU A 26 -0.72 4.97 -10.18
CA LEU A 26 -0.55 4.57 -11.57
C LEU A 26 -1.50 3.42 -11.95
N TYR A 27 -1.57 2.37 -11.14
CA TYR A 27 -2.46 1.22 -11.37
C TYR A 27 -3.92 1.68 -11.51
N TRP A 28 -4.40 2.48 -10.55
CA TRP A 28 -5.78 2.96 -10.57
C TRP A 28 -6.04 3.98 -11.67
N SER A 29 -5.07 4.82 -12.01
CA SER A 29 -5.19 5.74 -13.15
C SER A 29 -5.32 4.98 -14.47
N ILE A 30 -4.48 3.97 -14.69
CA ILE A 30 -4.53 3.09 -15.86
C ILE A 30 -5.89 2.38 -15.93
N THR A 31 -6.36 1.86 -14.80
CA THR A 31 -7.63 1.11 -14.69
C THR A 31 -8.84 2.00 -14.96
N LEU A 32 -8.90 3.20 -14.36
CA LEU A 32 -10.01 4.15 -14.54
C LEU A 32 -10.07 4.73 -15.96
N LEU A 33 -8.90 5.05 -16.54
CA LEU A 33 -8.80 5.64 -17.87
C LEU A 33 -8.88 4.59 -19.00
N HIS A 34 -9.00 3.30 -18.67
CA HIS A 34 -9.07 2.21 -19.64
C HIS A 34 -7.91 2.25 -20.66
N VAL A 35 -6.71 2.61 -20.20
CA VAL A 35 -5.53 2.82 -21.07
C VAL A 35 -5.05 1.53 -21.72
N ILE A 36 -5.33 0.39 -21.09
CA ILE A 36 -4.88 -0.95 -21.48
C ILE A 36 -6.12 -1.84 -21.58
N PRO A 37 -6.15 -2.86 -22.48
CA PRO A 37 -7.28 -3.78 -22.56
C PRO A 37 -7.67 -4.37 -21.19
N SER A 38 -8.97 -4.48 -20.97
CA SER A 38 -9.59 -4.94 -19.71
C SER A 38 -9.03 -6.26 -19.19
N GLU A 39 -8.67 -7.16 -20.10
CA GLU A 39 -8.02 -8.46 -19.84
C GLU A 39 -6.71 -8.35 -19.05
N TYR A 40 -6.01 -7.21 -19.14
CA TYR A 40 -4.77 -6.94 -18.42
C TYR A 40 -4.96 -6.14 -17.12
N LEU A 41 -6.15 -5.57 -16.87
CA LEU A 41 -6.42 -4.72 -15.69
C LEU A 41 -6.67 -5.55 -14.43
N PHE A 42 -7.43 -6.63 -14.58
CA PHE A 42 -7.66 -7.62 -13.53
C PHE A 42 -8.00 -8.99 -14.13
N LYS A 43 -7.65 -10.04 -13.39
CA LYS A 43 -7.88 -11.43 -13.81
C LYS A 43 -9.38 -11.71 -13.90
N ASP A 44 -9.80 -12.36 -15.01
CA ASP A 44 -11.19 -12.71 -15.31
C ASP A 44 -12.15 -11.51 -15.23
N TYR A 45 -11.86 -10.47 -16.03
CA TYR A 45 -12.56 -9.18 -16.04
C TYR A 45 -14.10 -9.28 -16.16
N GLU A 46 -14.57 -10.30 -16.86
CA GLU A 46 -15.99 -10.58 -17.09
C GLU A 46 -16.72 -11.14 -15.84
N ASN A 47 -15.98 -11.56 -14.81
CA ASN A 47 -16.59 -12.05 -13.58
C ASN A 47 -16.97 -10.86 -12.68
N PRO A 48 -18.27 -10.57 -12.48
CA PRO A 48 -18.71 -9.39 -11.73
C PRO A 48 -18.29 -9.43 -10.25
N ILE A 49 -18.07 -10.63 -9.69
CA ILE A 49 -17.60 -10.79 -8.30
C ILE A 49 -16.12 -10.37 -8.20
N LEU A 50 -15.28 -10.81 -9.15
CA LEU A 50 -13.87 -10.44 -9.18
C LEU A 50 -13.68 -8.95 -9.48
N GLN A 51 -14.52 -8.39 -10.35
CA GLN A 51 -14.56 -6.96 -10.59
C GLN A 51 -14.89 -6.19 -9.30
N ALA A 52 -16.04 -6.49 -8.66
CA ALA A 52 -16.43 -5.80 -7.42
C ALA A 52 -15.39 -5.97 -6.31
N TRP A 53 -14.77 -7.14 -6.22
CA TRP A 53 -13.68 -7.41 -5.29
C TRP A 53 -12.45 -6.54 -5.59
N ASN A 54 -12.01 -6.44 -6.84
CA ASN A 54 -10.88 -5.59 -7.23
C ASN A 54 -11.19 -4.11 -6.95
N TRP A 55 -12.39 -3.63 -7.32
CA TRP A 55 -12.82 -2.26 -7.04
C TRP A 55 -12.90 -1.93 -5.55
N SER A 56 -13.07 -2.91 -4.67
CA SER A 56 -13.01 -2.69 -3.23
C SER A 56 -11.64 -2.21 -2.73
N PHE A 57 -10.57 -2.47 -3.50
CA PHE A 57 -9.23 -1.98 -3.19
C PHE A 57 -9.02 -0.51 -3.52
N LEU A 58 -9.74 0.06 -4.50
CA LEU A 58 -9.56 1.47 -4.89
C LEU A 58 -9.62 2.45 -3.71
N PRO A 59 -10.69 2.49 -2.89
CA PRO A 59 -10.74 3.41 -1.76
C PRO A 59 -9.63 3.14 -0.73
N LEU A 60 -9.26 1.87 -0.53
CA LEU A 60 -8.21 1.48 0.40
C LEU A 60 -6.82 1.94 -0.07
N ASP A 61 -6.47 1.65 -1.33
CA ASP A 61 -5.19 1.97 -1.95
C ASP A 61 -4.97 3.48 -2.08
N LEU A 62 -6.04 4.23 -2.39
CA LEU A 62 -5.99 5.70 -2.36
C LEU A 62 -5.76 6.23 -0.95
N PHE A 63 -6.37 5.61 0.06
CA PHE A 63 -6.18 6.02 1.45
C PHE A 63 -4.79 5.65 1.98
N ILE A 64 -4.23 4.51 1.57
CA ILE A 64 -2.82 4.14 1.79
C ILE A 64 -1.92 5.23 1.20
N SER A 65 -2.13 5.58 -0.06
CA SER A 65 -1.30 6.57 -0.76
C SER A 65 -1.39 7.95 -0.12
N PHE A 66 -2.60 8.38 0.25
CA PHE A 66 -2.82 9.64 0.97
C PHE A 66 -2.06 9.66 2.30
N THR A 67 -2.24 8.64 3.13
CA THR A 67 -1.59 8.57 4.45
C THR A 67 -0.07 8.42 4.35
N GLY A 68 0.42 7.69 3.35
CA GLY A 68 1.84 7.52 3.02
C GLY A 68 2.49 8.86 2.65
N PHE A 69 1.99 9.54 1.62
CA PHE A 69 2.48 10.86 1.21
C PHE A 69 2.35 11.91 2.33
N TYR A 70 1.24 11.91 3.06
CA TYR A 70 1.04 12.85 4.16
C TYR A 70 2.04 12.62 5.30
N SER A 71 2.38 11.37 5.60
CA SER A 71 3.43 11.07 6.59
C SER A 71 4.81 11.59 6.15
N LEU A 72 5.16 11.48 4.86
CA LEU A 72 6.41 12.00 4.31
C LEU A 72 6.44 13.54 4.38
N PHE A 73 5.31 14.18 4.09
CA PHE A 73 5.15 15.62 4.21
C PHE A 73 5.35 16.09 5.66
N LEU A 74 4.67 15.46 6.62
CA LEU A 74 4.81 15.78 8.05
C LEU A 74 6.24 15.54 8.56
N SER A 75 6.88 14.46 8.10
CA SER A 75 8.27 14.13 8.45
C SER A 75 9.24 15.23 8.01
N LYS A 76 9.08 15.73 6.77
CA LYS A 76 9.86 16.88 6.25
C LYS A 76 9.66 18.16 7.04
N GLN A 77 8.48 18.36 7.63
CA GLN A 77 8.18 19.51 8.48
C GLN A 77 8.64 19.34 9.94
N GLY A 78 9.18 18.17 10.31
CA GLY A 78 9.51 17.85 11.70
C GLY A 78 8.29 17.70 12.61
N ASN A 79 7.09 17.48 12.04
CA ASN A 79 5.85 17.35 12.80
C ASN A 79 5.75 15.97 13.45
N ILE A 80 5.60 15.92 14.78
CA ILE A 80 5.57 14.67 15.58
C ILE A 80 4.52 13.64 15.14
N HIS A 81 3.43 14.07 14.49
CA HIS A 81 2.37 13.18 14.01
C HIS A 81 2.78 12.33 12.80
N TRP A 82 3.92 12.60 12.14
CA TRP A 82 4.40 11.84 10.98
C TRP A 82 4.37 10.33 11.25
N LYS A 83 4.80 9.93 12.45
CA LYS A 83 4.91 8.54 12.87
C LYS A 83 3.56 7.82 12.95
N GLN A 84 2.52 8.52 13.40
CA GLN A 84 1.16 7.97 13.49
C GLN A 84 0.61 7.69 12.09
N PHE A 85 0.80 8.63 11.16
CA PHE A 85 0.39 8.46 9.77
C PHE A 85 1.21 7.37 9.05
N THR A 86 2.51 7.25 9.35
CA THR A 86 3.32 6.14 8.83
C THR A 86 2.80 4.79 9.30
N ILE A 87 2.49 4.63 10.60
CA ILE A 87 1.93 3.37 11.13
C ILE A 87 0.56 3.08 10.51
N LEU A 88 -0.29 4.09 10.37
CA LEU A 88 -1.60 3.95 9.73
C LEU A 88 -1.46 3.47 8.28
N SER A 89 -0.60 4.13 7.49
CA SER A 89 -0.33 3.75 6.10
C SER A 89 0.17 2.30 6.02
N LEU A 90 1.16 1.92 6.84
CA LEU A 90 1.68 0.54 6.89
C LEU A 90 0.61 -0.49 7.28
N ALA A 91 -0.25 -0.18 8.25
CA ALA A 91 -1.32 -1.08 8.67
C ALA A 91 -2.36 -1.29 7.55
N LEU A 92 -2.69 -0.22 6.82
CA LEU A 92 -3.59 -0.30 5.66
C LEU A 92 -2.96 -1.07 4.50
N THR A 93 -1.66 -0.85 4.21
CA THR A 93 -0.93 -1.65 3.21
C THR A 93 -0.94 -3.13 3.56
N PHE A 94 -0.67 -3.46 4.82
CA PHE A 94 -0.73 -4.83 5.31
C PHE A 94 -2.13 -5.44 5.11
N ALA A 95 -3.18 -4.70 5.45
CA ALA A 95 -4.56 -5.14 5.28
C ALA A 95 -4.91 -5.39 3.80
N SER A 96 -4.46 -4.51 2.90
CA SER A 96 -4.61 -4.68 1.44
C SER A 96 -3.94 -5.98 0.97
N GLY A 97 -2.65 -6.16 1.29
CA GLY A 97 -1.93 -7.39 0.93
C GLY A 97 -2.55 -8.65 1.53
N LEU A 98 -2.98 -8.60 2.79
CA LEU A 98 -3.63 -9.73 3.47
C LEU A 98 -4.95 -10.10 2.80
N GLN A 99 -5.81 -9.13 2.52
CA GLN A 99 -7.08 -9.34 1.83
C GLN A 99 -6.87 -10.05 0.49
N ALA A 100 -5.87 -9.60 -0.29
CA ALA A 100 -5.53 -10.19 -1.57
C ALA A 100 -5.04 -11.63 -1.46
N ILE A 101 -4.05 -11.88 -0.61
CA ILE A 101 -3.47 -13.23 -0.45
C ILE A 101 -4.48 -14.20 0.16
N SER A 102 -5.30 -13.76 1.11
CA SER A 102 -6.39 -14.59 1.66
C SER A 102 -7.40 -14.98 0.58
N PHE A 103 -7.84 -14.04 -0.25
CA PHE A 103 -8.76 -14.31 -1.36
C PHE A 103 -8.18 -15.36 -2.31
N TRP A 104 -6.97 -15.13 -2.84
CA TRP A 104 -6.36 -16.05 -3.80
C TRP A 104 -6.10 -17.44 -3.22
N THR A 105 -5.72 -17.52 -1.94
CA THR A 105 -5.53 -18.79 -1.24
C THR A 105 -6.84 -19.58 -1.14
N ILE A 106 -7.95 -18.92 -0.78
CA ILE A 106 -9.28 -19.54 -0.66
C ILE A 106 -9.80 -19.96 -2.05
N SER A 107 -9.51 -19.17 -3.07
CA SER A 107 -9.87 -19.46 -4.47
C SER A 107 -8.98 -20.52 -5.14
N PHE A 108 -7.98 -21.07 -4.44
CA PHE A 108 -7.00 -22.02 -4.96
C PHE A 108 -6.26 -21.53 -6.23
N ASP A 109 -6.00 -20.22 -6.30
CA ASP A 109 -5.36 -19.58 -7.44
C ASP A 109 -3.99 -19.02 -7.04
N TYR A 110 -2.94 -19.53 -7.70
CA TYR A 110 -1.55 -19.24 -7.34
C TYR A 110 -0.79 -18.49 -8.44
N ASN A 111 -1.50 -17.70 -9.24
CA ASN A 111 -0.87 -16.90 -10.29
C ASN A 111 0.14 -15.89 -9.71
N LEU A 112 1.42 -16.05 -10.09
CA LEU A 112 2.51 -15.23 -9.56
C LEU A 112 2.39 -13.73 -9.85
N SER A 113 1.79 -13.35 -10.98
CA SER A 113 1.58 -11.94 -11.33
C SER A 113 0.69 -11.21 -10.32
N TRP A 114 -0.21 -11.93 -9.66
CA TRP A 114 -1.06 -11.39 -8.58
C TRP A 114 -0.49 -11.65 -7.20
N TRP A 115 0.19 -12.78 -6.99
CA TRP A 115 0.78 -13.10 -5.69
C TRP A 115 1.96 -12.21 -5.32
N ILE A 116 2.90 -11.98 -6.23
CA ILE A 116 4.12 -11.22 -5.96
C ILE A 116 3.84 -9.80 -5.44
N PRO A 117 3.05 -8.95 -6.12
CA PRO A 117 2.79 -7.60 -5.62
C PRO A 117 2.03 -7.61 -4.28
N ASN A 118 1.08 -8.53 -4.11
CA ASN A 118 0.29 -8.60 -2.87
C ASN A 118 1.09 -9.15 -1.67
N LEU A 119 2.01 -10.09 -1.91
CA LEU A 119 2.97 -10.53 -0.89
C LEU A 119 3.93 -9.41 -0.51
N TYR A 120 4.36 -8.60 -1.47
CA TYR A 120 5.15 -7.40 -1.17
C TYR A 120 4.38 -6.49 -0.20
N LEU A 121 3.14 -6.12 -0.52
CA LEU A 121 2.26 -5.29 0.32
C LEU A 121 2.04 -5.89 1.72
N LEU A 122 1.96 -7.22 1.81
CA LEU A 122 1.80 -7.94 3.07
C LEU A 122 3.07 -7.91 3.94
N ILE A 123 4.25 -8.10 3.34
CA ILE A 123 5.47 -8.44 4.09
C ILE A 123 6.20 -7.18 4.57
N TYR A 124 6.39 -6.16 3.73
CA TYR A 124 7.22 -5.02 4.12
C TYR A 124 6.67 -4.25 5.35
N PRO A 125 5.35 -4.12 5.56
CA PRO A 125 4.84 -3.46 6.75
C PRO A 125 5.21 -4.15 8.06
N LEU A 126 5.22 -5.48 8.08
CA LEU A 126 5.59 -6.27 9.26
C LEU A 126 7.02 -5.99 9.72
N TYR A 127 7.90 -5.59 8.81
CA TYR A 127 9.28 -5.23 9.14
C TYR A 127 9.40 -3.84 9.79
N TYR A 128 8.59 -2.87 9.37
CA TYR A 128 8.70 -1.48 9.81
C TYR A 128 7.81 -1.13 11.00
N ILE A 129 6.61 -1.72 11.11
CA ILE A 129 5.67 -1.43 12.20
C ILE A 129 6.32 -1.63 13.59
N PRO A 130 6.97 -2.78 13.90
CA PRO A 130 7.58 -2.99 15.22
C PRO A 130 8.72 -2.01 15.51
N LYS A 131 9.47 -1.61 14.48
CA LYS A 131 10.56 -0.63 14.62
C LYS A 131 10.04 0.76 14.95
N LEU A 132 8.96 1.17 14.31
CA LEU A 132 8.31 2.43 14.60
C LEU A 132 7.70 2.42 16.00
N ILE A 133 6.97 1.37 16.39
CA ILE A 133 6.36 1.32 17.73
C ILE A 133 7.39 1.39 18.86
N ARG A 134 8.58 0.82 18.67
CA ARG A 134 9.65 0.78 19.69
C ARG A 134 10.57 2.02 19.72
N ALA A 135 10.61 2.81 18.64
CA ALA A 135 11.40 4.04 18.56
C ALA A 135 10.77 5.17 19.37
#